data_AF-A0A951AH71-F1
#
_entry.id   AF-A0A951AH71-F1
#
_cell.length_a   1.000
_cell.length_b   1.000
_cell.length_c   1.000
_cell.angle_alpha   90.00
_cell.angle_beta   90.00
_cell.angle_gamma   90.00
#
_symmetry.space_group_name_H-M   'P 1'
#
loop_
_entity.id
_entity.type
_entity.pdbx_description
1 polymer ?
#
loop_
_entity_poly.entity_id
_entity_poly.type
_entity_poly.pdbx_seq_one_letter_code
_entity_poly.pdbx_strand_id
1 'polypeptide(L)'
;EEIAAFVRLLGPPPKRALDERAKTGERLFGEIGCVQCHTPSLKLTQQAADELEQQPEIRAYTDLLLHDMGPGLADGISEGRAGPADFRTAPLWGVGASGPPYLHDGRARDLPEAIGLHNGEARNARLRWEKLSPEDRDALIRFLQSL
;
A
#
# COMPACT_ATOMS: atom_id res chain seq x y z
N GLU A 1 -24.18 -7.32 -14.46
CA GLU A 1 -24.30 -7.52 -13.00
C GLU A 1 -23.43 -8.68 -12.50
N GLU A 2 -23.36 -9.81 -13.22
CA GLU A 2 -22.58 -10.99 -12.81
C GLU A 2 -21.07 -10.71 -12.59
N ILE A 3 -20.42 -9.93 -13.46
CA ILE A 3 -18.99 -9.58 -13.30
C ILE A 3 -18.76 -8.74 -12.04
N ALA A 4 -19.64 -7.80 -11.74
CA ALA A 4 -19.52 -6.95 -10.56
C ALA A 4 -19.68 -7.76 -9.27
N ALA A 5 -20.64 -8.70 -9.25
CA ALA A 5 -20.80 -9.64 -8.14
C ALA A 5 -19.58 -10.55 -7.98
N PHE A 6 -19.04 -11.09 -9.08
CA PHE A 6 -17.83 -11.89 -9.06
C PHE A 6 -16.64 -11.12 -8.46
N VAL A 7 -16.35 -9.91 -8.96
CA VAL A 7 -15.23 -9.08 -8.48
C VAL A 7 -15.41 -8.68 -7.01
N ARG A 8 -16.63 -8.35 -6.59
CA ARG A 8 -16.94 -7.97 -5.19
C ARG A 8 -16.73 -9.11 -4.20
N LEU A 9 -16.98 -10.34 -4.63
CA LEU A 9 -16.92 -11.53 -3.77
C LEU A 9 -15.58 -12.28 -3.89
N LEU A 10 -14.59 -11.72 -4.58
CA LEU A 10 -13.23 -12.24 -4.55
C LEU A 10 -12.64 -12.04 -3.15
N GLY A 11 -12.28 -13.14 -2.52
CA GLY A 11 -11.56 -13.11 -1.25
C GLY A 11 -10.18 -12.46 -1.37
N PRO A 12 -9.65 -11.85 -0.31
CA PRO A 12 -8.31 -11.29 -0.32
C PRO A 12 -7.25 -12.38 -0.45
N PRO A 13 -6.06 -12.06 -0.97
CA PRO A 13 -4.92 -12.97 -0.96
C PRO A 13 -4.61 -13.48 0.46
N PRO A 14 -4.18 -14.74 0.62
CA PRO A 14 -3.89 -15.30 1.93
C PRO A 14 -2.69 -14.58 2.57
N LYS A 15 -2.85 -14.18 3.83
CA LYS A 15 -1.76 -13.58 4.61
C LYS A 15 -0.70 -14.61 4.95
N ARG A 16 0.57 -14.23 4.86
CA ARG A 16 1.68 -15.05 5.34
C ARG A 16 1.96 -14.73 6.80
N ALA A 17 2.39 -15.74 7.57
CA ALA A 17 2.78 -15.53 8.96
C ALA A 17 4.04 -14.65 9.02
N LEU A 18 4.03 -13.64 9.90
CA LEU A 18 5.18 -12.78 10.12
C LEU A 18 6.21 -13.50 11.00
N ASP A 19 7.41 -13.69 10.48
CA ASP A 19 8.57 -13.97 11.33
C ASP A 19 9.10 -12.70 12.01
N GLU A 20 10.10 -12.86 12.89
CA GLU A 20 10.65 -11.76 13.70
C GLU A 20 11.23 -10.62 12.85
N ARG A 21 11.75 -10.90 11.66
CA ARG A 21 12.23 -9.84 10.75
C ARG A 21 11.05 -9.10 10.11
N ALA A 22 10.03 -9.82 9.67
CA ALA A 22 8.82 -9.18 9.13
C ALA A 22 8.07 -8.36 10.20
N LYS A 23 8.05 -8.79 11.46
CA LYS A 23 7.52 -7.99 12.59
C LYS A 23 8.32 -6.70 12.81
N THR A 24 9.65 -6.79 12.70
CA THR A 24 10.52 -5.60 12.74
C THR A 24 10.18 -4.66 11.59
N GLY A 25 9.97 -5.20 10.39
CA GLY A 25 9.53 -4.44 9.22
C GLY A 25 8.18 -3.74 9.40
N GLU A 26 7.17 -4.41 9.97
CA GLU A 26 5.86 -3.81 10.28
C GLU A 26 6.01 -2.62 11.25
N ARG A 27 6.86 -2.76 12.27
CA ARG A 27 7.15 -1.66 13.21
C ARG A 27 7.82 -0.48 12.49
N LEU A 28 8.88 -0.75 11.72
CA LEU A 28 9.60 0.27 10.96
C LEU A 28 8.68 1.00 9.98
N PHE A 29 7.77 0.27 9.31
CA PHE A 29 6.77 0.84 8.40
C PHE A 29 5.92 1.92 9.09
N GLY A 30 5.53 1.69 10.34
CA GLY A 30 4.88 2.69 11.18
C GLY A 30 5.79 3.85 11.56
N GLU A 31 6.98 3.55 12.10
CA GLU A 31 7.94 4.54 12.62
C GLU A 31 8.44 5.52 11.56
N ILE A 32 8.69 5.04 10.34
CA ILE A 32 9.14 5.90 9.23
C ILE A 32 7.98 6.61 8.53
N GLY A 33 6.73 6.39 8.95
CA GLY A 33 5.56 7.13 8.51
C GLY A 33 4.93 6.65 7.20
N CYS A 34 5.18 5.41 6.75
CA CYS A 34 4.46 4.85 5.60
C CYS A 34 2.94 4.77 5.86
N VAL A 35 2.57 4.59 7.13
CA VAL A 35 1.18 4.54 7.60
C VAL A 35 0.39 5.84 7.45
N GLN A 36 1.02 6.95 7.03
CA GLN A 36 0.32 8.21 6.77
C GLN A 36 -0.67 8.10 5.60
N CYS A 37 -0.35 7.30 4.59
CA CYS A 37 -1.24 6.98 3.46
C CYS A 37 -1.62 5.49 3.49
N HIS A 38 -0.67 4.61 3.82
CA HIS A 38 -0.91 3.16 3.88
C HIS A 38 -1.42 2.73 5.27
N THR A 39 -2.59 3.24 5.67
CA THR A 39 -3.15 2.98 6.99
C THR A 39 -3.45 1.49 7.20
N PRO A 40 -2.97 0.84 8.29
CA PRO A 40 -3.03 -0.61 8.41
C PRO A 40 -4.42 -1.23 8.35
N SER A 41 -5.45 -0.55 8.87
CA SER A 41 -6.81 -1.07 9.01
C SER A 41 -7.85 -0.07 8.52
N LEU A 42 -8.89 -0.58 7.87
CA LEU A 42 -10.10 0.14 7.51
C LEU A 42 -11.28 -0.45 8.27
N LYS A 43 -12.03 0.41 8.97
CA LYS A 43 -13.29 0.01 9.60
C LYS A 43 -14.37 -0.14 8.54
N LEU A 44 -15.11 -1.23 8.61
CA LEU A 44 -16.22 -1.48 7.72
C LEU A 44 -17.51 -0.87 8.27
N THR A 45 -18.45 -0.56 7.37
CA THR A 45 -19.84 -0.31 7.77
C THR A 45 -20.46 -1.61 8.25
N GLN A 46 -21.54 -1.54 9.04
CA GLN A 46 -22.25 -2.75 9.49
C GLN A 46 -22.68 -3.62 8.30
N GLN A 47 -23.20 -3.01 7.25
CA GLN A 47 -23.61 -3.71 6.04
C GLN A 47 -22.44 -4.48 5.39
N ALA A 48 -21.27 -3.87 5.26
CA ALA A 48 -20.10 -4.53 4.69
C ALA A 48 -19.55 -5.63 5.61
N ALA A 49 -19.63 -5.43 6.93
CA ALA A 49 -19.26 -6.46 7.90
C ALA A 49 -20.20 -7.68 7.83
N ASP A 50 -21.51 -7.47 7.66
CA ASP A 50 -22.49 -8.55 7.53
C ASP A 50 -22.22 -9.44 6.31
N GLU A 51 -21.75 -8.86 5.21
CA GLU A 51 -21.34 -9.58 3.99
C GLU A 51 -20.01 -10.35 4.14
N LEU A 52 -19.17 -9.96 5.10
CA LEU A 52 -17.87 -10.56 5.39
C LEU A 52 -17.89 -11.32 6.72
N GLU A 53 -18.94 -12.09 6.97
CA GLU A 53 -19.05 -12.96 8.15
C GLU A 53 -18.86 -12.21 9.49
N GLN A 54 -19.44 -11.01 9.60
CA GLN A 54 -19.34 -10.13 10.77
C GLN A 54 -17.93 -9.57 11.02
N GLN A 55 -17.07 -9.50 10.00
CA GLN A 55 -15.75 -8.89 10.12
C GLN A 55 -15.85 -7.35 10.23
N PRO A 56 -15.47 -6.71 11.35
CA PRO A 56 -15.68 -5.27 11.55
C PRO A 56 -14.60 -4.39 10.88
N GLU A 57 -13.47 -4.98 10.50
CA GLU A 57 -12.36 -4.27 9.87
C GLU A 57 -11.51 -5.16 8.96
N ILE A 58 -10.86 -4.54 7.98
CA ILE A 58 -9.93 -5.20 7.07
C ILE A 58 -8.54 -4.56 7.17
N ARG A 59 -7.49 -5.38 7.10
CA ARG A 59 -6.10 -4.89 7.08
C ARG A 59 -5.59 -4.71 5.65
N ALA A 60 -6.05 -3.64 4.98
CA ALA A 60 -5.78 -3.37 3.57
C ALA A 60 -4.55 -2.48 3.32
N TYR A 61 -4.01 -1.83 4.35
CA TYR A 61 -2.84 -0.93 4.25
C TYR A 61 -3.01 0.19 3.21
N THR A 62 -4.14 0.88 3.32
CA THR A 62 -4.53 2.03 2.49
C THR A 62 -5.61 2.82 3.22
N ASP A 63 -5.64 4.12 3.00
CA ASP A 63 -6.75 5.00 3.39
C ASP A 63 -7.75 5.23 2.25
N LEU A 64 -7.45 4.74 1.04
CA LEU A 64 -8.22 4.95 -0.20
C LEU A 64 -8.37 6.42 -0.59
N LEU A 65 -7.57 7.32 -0.05
CA LEU A 65 -7.59 8.75 -0.36
C LEU A 65 -6.62 9.07 -1.51
N LEU A 66 -6.78 10.26 -2.09
CA LEU A 66 -5.88 10.81 -3.11
C LEU A 66 -4.73 11.54 -2.43
N HIS A 67 -3.50 11.30 -2.91
CA HIS A 67 -2.29 11.93 -2.43
C HIS A 67 -1.39 12.37 -3.57
N ASP A 68 -0.73 13.52 -3.38
CA ASP A 68 0.30 14.01 -4.30
C ASP A 68 1.57 13.14 -4.19
N MET A 69 1.85 12.39 -5.25
CA MET A 69 3.03 11.53 -5.41
C MET A 69 4.25 12.27 -5.96
N GLY A 70 4.11 13.56 -6.26
CA GLY A 70 5.13 14.46 -6.78
C GLY A 70 5.24 14.44 -8.31
N PRO A 71 5.88 15.48 -8.89
CA PRO A 71 5.91 15.70 -10.35
C PRO A 71 6.64 14.60 -11.14
N GLY A 72 7.51 13.81 -10.49
CA GLY A 72 8.20 12.69 -11.14
C GLY A 72 7.28 11.51 -11.48
N LEU A 73 6.11 11.44 -10.84
CA LEU A 73 5.07 10.44 -11.08
C LEU A 73 3.82 11.05 -11.71
N ALA A 74 3.88 12.30 -12.16
CA ALA A 74 2.72 12.90 -12.82
C ALA A 74 2.47 12.30 -14.21
N ASP A 75 1.22 12.00 -14.54
CA ASP A 75 0.81 11.42 -15.84
C ASP A 75 0.25 12.45 -16.83
N GLY A 76 0.08 13.70 -16.39
CA GLY A 76 -0.45 14.81 -17.18
C GLY A 76 -1.98 14.86 -17.27
N ILE A 77 -2.68 13.99 -16.54
CA ILE A 77 -4.13 13.88 -16.57
C ILE A 77 -4.73 14.53 -15.32
N SER A 78 -5.71 15.41 -15.51
CA SER A 78 -6.49 15.97 -14.40
C SER A 78 -7.93 15.48 -14.47
N GLU A 79 -8.44 14.92 -13.37
CA GLU A 79 -9.82 14.43 -13.26
C GLU A 79 -10.54 15.07 -12.08
N GLY A 80 -11.48 15.97 -12.39
CA GLY A 80 -12.22 16.70 -11.36
C GLY A 80 -11.30 17.57 -10.49
N ARG A 81 -11.12 17.17 -9.23
CA ARG A 81 -10.19 17.84 -8.28
C ARG A 81 -8.83 17.17 -8.17
N ALA A 82 -8.64 15.98 -8.76
CA ALA A 82 -7.36 15.30 -8.79
C ALA A 82 -6.47 15.96 -9.85
N GLY A 83 -5.30 16.41 -9.42
CA GLY A 83 -4.25 16.89 -10.31
C GLY A 83 -3.42 15.75 -10.91
N PRO A 84 -2.50 16.07 -11.83
CA PRO A 84 -1.70 15.08 -12.56
C PRO A 84 -0.79 14.19 -11.70
N ALA A 85 -0.50 14.60 -10.47
CA ALA A 85 0.34 13.85 -9.53
C ALA A 85 -0.48 13.18 -8.42
N ASP A 86 -1.80 13.33 -8.41
CA ASP A 86 -2.67 12.82 -7.37
C ASP A 86 -3.10 11.39 -7.70
N PHE A 87 -2.69 10.43 -6.86
CA PHE A 87 -3.07 9.04 -7.01
C PHE A 87 -3.76 8.53 -5.76
N ARG A 88 -4.74 7.64 -5.96
CA ARG A 88 -5.36 6.93 -4.84
C ARG A 88 -4.34 5.97 -4.24
N THR A 89 -4.19 5.96 -2.92
CA THR A 89 -3.32 5.00 -2.24
C THR A 89 -3.73 3.56 -2.57
N ALA A 90 -2.87 2.84 -3.29
CA ALA A 90 -3.12 1.43 -3.60
C ALA A 90 -3.12 0.60 -2.30
N PRO A 91 -4.10 -0.31 -2.10
CA PRO A 91 -4.04 -1.29 -1.02
C PRO A 91 -2.76 -2.12 -1.09
N LEU A 92 -2.00 -2.25 0.00
CA LEU A 92 -0.80 -3.11 0.04
C LEU A 92 -1.12 -4.56 0.41
N TRP A 93 -2.36 -4.89 0.76
CA TRP A 93 -2.74 -6.30 0.91
C TRP A 93 -2.48 -7.08 -0.39
N GLY A 94 -1.79 -8.21 -0.30
CA GLY A 94 -1.37 -9.00 -1.46
C GLY A 94 -0.26 -8.38 -2.31
N VAL A 95 0.39 -7.28 -1.91
CA VAL A 95 1.48 -6.66 -2.72
C VAL A 95 2.67 -7.60 -2.91
N GLY A 96 2.90 -8.50 -1.95
CA GLY A 96 3.91 -9.56 -2.04
C GLY A 96 3.51 -10.71 -2.96
N ALA A 97 2.24 -10.82 -3.32
CA ALA A 97 1.71 -11.84 -4.22
C ALA A 97 1.47 -11.32 -5.64
N SER A 98 1.05 -10.06 -5.81
CA SER A 98 0.88 -9.44 -7.13
C SER A 98 2.22 -9.33 -7.88
N GLY A 99 3.29 -9.02 -7.13
CA GLY A 99 4.61 -8.79 -7.72
C GLY A 99 4.67 -7.53 -8.59
N PRO A 100 5.83 -7.27 -9.22
CA PRO A 100 5.99 -6.20 -10.20
C PRO A 100 5.22 -6.48 -11.50
N PRO A 101 4.96 -5.45 -12.32
CA PRO A 101 5.42 -4.07 -12.15
C PRO A 101 4.60 -3.27 -11.11
N TYR A 102 5.27 -2.33 -10.44
CA TYR A 102 4.67 -1.45 -9.43
C TYR A 102 4.52 -0.01 -9.93
N LEU A 103 3.72 0.78 -9.19
CA LEU A 103 3.25 2.14 -9.52
C LEU A 103 2.23 2.15 -10.68
N HIS A 104 1.55 3.27 -10.86
CA HIS A 104 0.42 3.39 -11.78
C HIS A 104 0.80 3.16 -13.25
N ASP A 105 2.05 3.44 -13.62
CA ASP A 105 2.58 3.27 -14.97
C ASP A 105 3.52 2.06 -15.11
N GLY A 106 3.66 1.27 -14.03
CA GLY A 106 4.46 0.06 -14.02
C GLY A 106 5.97 0.26 -14.15
N ARG A 107 6.51 1.46 -13.91
CA ARG A 107 7.95 1.71 -14.09
C ARG A 107 8.84 1.01 -13.06
N ALA A 108 8.32 0.66 -11.89
CA ALA A 108 9.10 0.07 -10.81
C ALA A 108 9.11 -1.47 -10.89
N ARG A 109 10.31 -2.05 -10.91
CA ARG A 109 10.55 -3.49 -11.11
C ARG A 109 10.59 -4.28 -9.82
N ASP A 110 10.72 -3.58 -8.69
CA ASP A 110 10.70 -4.16 -7.36
C ASP A 110 10.18 -3.15 -6.32
N LEU A 111 9.96 -3.63 -5.09
CA LEU A 111 9.49 -2.80 -3.98
C LEU A 111 10.49 -1.71 -3.58
N PRO A 112 11.81 -1.97 -3.49
CA PRO A 112 12.80 -0.91 -3.28
C PRO A 112 12.72 0.24 -4.29
N GLU A 113 12.61 -0.06 -5.59
CA GLU A 113 12.46 0.94 -6.66
C GLU A 113 11.15 1.72 -6.50
N ALA A 114 10.05 1.02 -6.20
CA ALA A 114 8.77 1.67 -5.93
C ALA A 114 8.85 2.65 -4.74
N ILE A 115 9.43 2.22 -3.61
CA ILE A 115 9.63 3.07 -2.42
C ILE A 115 10.52 4.27 -2.77
N GLY A 116 11.61 4.05 -3.52
CA GLY A 116 12.55 5.09 -3.96
C GLY A 116 11.94 6.14 -4.89
N LEU A 117 10.82 5.84 -5.55
CA LEU A 117 10.12 6.76 -6.44
C LEU A 117 9.03 7.58 -5.74
N HIS A 118 8.68 7.27 -4.49
CA HIS A 118 7.71 8.06 -3.72
C HIS A 118 8.23 9.48 -3.45
N ASN A 119 7.45 10.49 -3.81
CA ASN A 119 7.77 11.88 -3.55
C ASN A 119 6.53 12.61 -3.03
N GLY A 120 6.38 13.92 -3.27
CA GLY A 120 5.23 14.70 -2.80
C GLY A 120 5.04 14.55 -1.30
N GLU A 121 3.84 14.14 -0.88
CA GLU A 121 3.51 13.93 0.54
C GLU A 121 4.34 12.80 1.18
N ALA A 122 4.65 11.75 0.42
CA ALA A 122 5.42 10.60 0.88
C ALA A 122 6.94 10.84 0.94
N ARG A 123 7.43 12.00 0.47
CA ARG A 123 8.88 12.31 0.39
C ARG A 123 9.62 12.07 1.70
N ASN A 124 9.04 12.48 2.83
CA ASN A 124 9.69 12.34 4.13
C ASN A 124 9.80 10.88 4.57
N ALA A 125 8.79 10.04 4.27
CA ALA A 125 8.85 8.61 4.55
C ALA A 125 9.91 7.91 3.69
N ARG A 126 9.97 8.22 2.39
CA ARG A 126 11.04 7.74 1.51
C ARG A 126 12.43 8.11 2.03
N LEU A 127 12.66 9.38 2.38
CA LEU A 127 13.97 9.84 2.87
C LEU A 127 14.37 9.17 4.20
N ARG A 128 13.41 8.77 5.04
CA ARG A 128 13.69 7.97 6.24
C ARG A 128 14.02 6.53 5.90
N TRP A 129 13.31 5.91 4.95
CA TRP A 129 13.65 4.58 4.42
C TRP A 129 15.07 4.54 3.84
N GLU A 130 15.47 5.57 3.09
CA GLU A 130 16.83 5.72 2.56
C GLU A 130 17.90 5.90 3.65
N LYS A 131 17.53 6.20 4.89
CA LYS A 131 18.47 6.30 6.02
C LYS A 131 18.52 5.05 6.87
N LEU A 132 17.62 4.09 6.66
CA LEU A 132 17.65 2.80 7.34
C LEU A 132 18.92 2.02 6.97
N SER A 133 19.38 1.17 7.89
CA SER A 133 20.43 0.21 7.59
C SER A 133 19.96 -0.80 6.52
N PRO A 134 20.89 -1.49 5.83
CA PRO A 134 20.53 -2.56 4.91
C PRO A 134 19.60 -3.61 5.56
N GLU A 135 19.87 -3.99 6.80
CA GLU A 135 19.07 -4.99 7.53
C GLU A 135 17.65 -4.51 7.83
N ASP A 136 17.48 -3.23 8.14
CA ASP A 136 16.17 -2.63 8.41
C ASP A 136 15.35 -2.42 7.14
N ARG A 137 16.01 -2.10 6.01
CA ARG A 137 15.36 -2.07 4.70
C ARG A 137 14.87 -3.46 4.33
N ASP A 138 15.71 -4.48 4.47
CA ASP A 138 15.33 -5.88 4.18
C ASP A 138 14.18 -6.33 5.08
N ALA A 139 14.18 -5.96 6.36
CA ALA A 139 13.07 -6.26 7.28
C ALA A 139 11.75 -5.64 6.79
N LEU A 140 11.77 -4.38 6.34
CA LEU A 140 10.59 -3.71 5.79
C LEU A 140 10.13 -4.34 4.47
N ILE A 141 11.05 -4.67 3.55
CA ILE A 141 10.69 -5.37 2.31
C ILE A 141 10.08 -6.74 2.61
N ARG A 142 10.62 -7.47 3.58
CA ARG A 142 10.10 -8.77 4.01
C ARG A 142 8.69 -8.67 4.59
N PHE A 143 8.41 -7.61 5.33
CA PHE A 143 7.06 -7.28 5.76
C PHE A 143 6.14 -7.06 4.56
N LEU A 144 6.51 -6.22 3.60
CA LEU A 144 5.70 -5.99 2.39
C LEU A 144 5.46 -7.26 1.58
N GLN A 145 6.45 -8.15 1.49
CA GLN A 145 6.32 -9.46 0.83
C GLN A 145 5.39 -10.44 1.56
N SER A 146 5.11 -10.19 2.85
CA SER A 146 4.19 -11.01 3.66
C SER A 146 2.73 -10.57 3.54
N LEU A 147 2.50 -9.35 3.05
CA LEU A 147 1.18 -8.78 2.76
C LEU A 147 0.63 -9.39 1.48
#